data_AF-A0A9X9M5M6-F1
#
_entry.id   AF-A0A9X9M5M6-F1
#
_cell.length_a   1.000
_cell.length_b   1.000
_cell.length_c   1.000
_cell.angle_alpha   90.00
_cell.angle_beta   90.00
_cell.angle_gamma   90.00
#
_symmetry.space_group_name_H-M   'P 1'
#
loop_
_entity.id
_entity.type
_entity.pdbx_description
1 polymer ?
#
loop_
_entity_poly.entity_id
_entity_poly.type
_entity_poly.pdbx_seq_one_letter_code
_entity_poly.pdbx_strand_id
1 'polypeptide(L)'
;MNKAATSHFNIRVLECRLAAKLLAKYRGLQWGKVLRLEEVQTKLGVGLEEMLWITEDALHPEPYSPEEVCRCLGISLQELQTQILSPNTQDVPIFKLYQRAKHVYSEAARVLQFKKICEEAPDDTVQLLGELMNQSHASCRDMYECSCPELDQLVDICRKFGAQGSRLTGAGWGGCTVSLVPADKLTSFLANVHQAYYQRSDRNLTFEKQSLFATKPGGGALVFLEA
;
A
#
# COMPACT_ATOMS: atom_id res chain seq x y z
N MET A 1 -1.10 -0.32 15.92
CA MET A 1 -2.56 -0.32 15.66
C MET A 1 -3.00 -1.72 15.26
N ASN A 2 -4.13 -2.23 15.77
CA ASN A 2 -4.66 -3.56 15.39
C ASN A 2 -5.65 -3.41 14.22
N LYS A 3 -5.39 -4.10 13.09
CA LYS A 3 -6.20 -4.01 11.87
C LYS A 3 -7.67 -4.35 12.10
N ALA A 4 -7.97 -5.35 12.93
CA ALA A 4 -9.34 -5.80 13.20
C ALA A 4 -10.11 -4.82 14.10
N ALA A 5 -9.41 -3.97 14.85
CA ALA A 5 -10.00 -3.05 15.82
C ALA A 5 -10.32 -1.66 15.24
N THR A 6 -9.95 -1.38 13.98
CA THR A 6 -10.10 -0.06 13.36
C THR A 6 -10.74 -0.16 11.97
N SER A 7 -11.44 0.89 11.55
CA SER A 7 -12.09 0.93 10.24
C SER A 7 -11.14 1.27 9.09
N HIS A 8 -9.94 1.80 9.35
CA HIS A 8 -9.01 2.31 8.34
C HIS A 8 -8.76 1.33 7.18
N PHE A 9 -8.51 0.05 7.49
CA PHE A 9 -8.27 -0.97 6.48
C PHE A 9 -9.51 -1.23 5.61
N ASN A 10 -10.68 -1.39 6.23
CA ASN A 10 -11.93 -1.67 5.51
C ASN A 10 -12.39 -0.48 4.67
N ILE A 11 -12.13 0.76 5.12
CA ILE A 11 -12.38 1.97 4.34
C ILE A 11 -11.60 1.93 3.03
N ARG A 12 -10.31 1.57 3.05
CA ARG A 12 -9.50 1.45 1.83
C ARG A 12 -9.99 0.37 0.88
N VAL A 13 -10.40 -0.79 1.43
CA VAL A 13 -11.02 -1.87 0.63
C VAL A 13 -12.28 -1.37 -0.07
N LEU A 14 -13.13 -0.64 0.66
CA LEU A 14 -14.35 -0.06 0.11
C LEU A 14 -14.05 0.99 -0.96
N GLU A 15 -13.15 1.94 -0.71
CA GLU A 15 -12.76 2.96 -1.69
C GLU A 15 -12.29 2.32 -3.00
N CYS A 16 -11.45 1.28 -2.94
CA CYS A 16 -11.03 0.53 -4.12
C CYS A 16 -12.19 -0.15 -4.85
N ARG A 17 -13.15 -0.73 -4.11
CA ARG A 17 -14.35 -1.37 -4.69
C ARG A 17 -15.23 -0.36 -5.40
N LEU A 18 -15.45 0.80 -4.80
CA LEU A 18 -16.22 1.90 -5.39
C LEU A 18 -15.52 2.45 -6.65
N ALA A 19 -14.21 2.68 -6.57
CA ALA A 19 -13.42 3.10 -7.72
C ALA A 19 -13.53 2.10 -8.88
N ALA A 20 -13.42 0.79 -8.60
CA ALA A 20 -13.58 -0.25 -9.61
C ALA A 20 -14.97 -0.23 -10.28
N LYS A 21 -16.03 -0.04 -9.49
CA LYS A 21 -17.40 0.07 -10.01
C LYS A 21 -17.58 1.31 -10.89
N LEU A 22 -17.06 2.47 -10.48
CA LEU A 22 -17.15 3.71 -11.27
C LEU A 22 -16.34 3.59 -12.57
N LEU A 23 -15.11 3.06 -12.52
CA LEU A 23 -14.28 2.81 -13.70
C LEU A 23 -14.95 1.86 -14.69
N ALA A 24 -15.53 0.76 -14.18
CA ALA A 24 -16.28 -0.18 -14.99
C ALA A 24 -17.47 0.51 -15.67
N LYS A 25 -18.23 1.33 -14.94
CA LYS A 25 -19.37 2.06 -15.51
C LYS A 25 -18.93 3.07 -16.56
N TYR A 26 -17.87 3.83 -16.30
CA TYR A 26 -17.31 4.82 -17.23
C TYR A 26 -16.89 4.20 -18.56
N ARG A 27 -16.33 2.98 -18.53
CA ARG A 27 -15.95 2.23 -19.74
C ARG A 27 -17.07 1.31 -20.29
N GLY A 28 -18.31 1.49 -19.85
CA GLY A 28 -19.47 0.75 -20.39
C GLY A 28 -19.54 -0.73 -20.00
N LEU A 29 -18.80 -1.16 -18.98
CA LEU A 29 -18.83 -2.53 -18.46
C LEU A 29 -20.00 -2.73 -17.46
N GLN A 30 -20.38 -3.99 -17.25
CA GLN A 30 -21.36 -4.38 -16.21
C GLN A 30 -20.76 -4.21 -14.79
N TRP A 31 -20.77 -2.98 -14.28
CA TRP A 31 -20.18 -2.61 -12.99
C TRP A 31 -20.79 -3.32 -11.77
N GLY A 32 -22.05 -3.78 -11.85
CA GLY A 32 -22.73 -4.45 -10.74
C GLY A 32 -21.97 -5.68 -10.23
N LYS A 33 -21.34 -6.42 -11.15
CA LYS A 33 -20.54 -7.63 -10.85
C LYS A 33 -19.07 -7.35 -10.52
N VAL A 34 -18.59 -6.12 -10.74
CA VAL A 34 -17.20 -5.74 -10.52
C VAL A 34 -16.97 -5.48 -9.03
N LEU A 35 -15.95 -6.13 -8.48
CA LEU A 35 -15.56 -6.01 -7.07
C LEU A 35 -14.14 -5.49 -6.87
N ARG A 36 -13.26 -5.66 -7.86
CA ARG A 36 -11.82 -5.33 -7.76
C ARG A 36 -11.35 -4.49 -8.93
N LEU A 37 -10.32 -3.69 -8.69
CA LEU A 37 -9.68 -2.85 -9.69
C LEU A 37 -9.02 -3.67 -10.82
N GLU A 38 -8.43 -4.82 -10.49
CA GLU A 38 -7.86 -5.74 -11.49
C GLU A 38 -8.92 -6.31 -12.42
N GLU A 39 -10.14 -6.59 -11.94
CA GLU A 39 -11.23 -7.09 -12.80
C GLU A 39 -11.59 -6.09 -13.91
N VAL A 40 -11.46 -4.78 -13.65
CA VAL A 40 -11.66 -3.73 -14.67
C VAL A 40 -10.57 -3.82 -15.73
N GLN A 41 -9.30 -3.88 -15.32
CA GLN A 41 -8.16 -4.02 -16.22
C GLN A 41 -8.32 -5.25 -17.11
N THR A 42 -8.58 -6.41 -16.51
CA THR A 42 -8.71 -7.69 -17.21
C THR A 42 -9.88 -7.69 -18.19
N LYS A 43 -11.00 -7.06 -17.85
CA LYS A 43 -12.15 -6.95 -18.76
C LYS A 43 -11.90 -6.01 -19.94
N LEU A 44 -11.07 -5.00 -19.76
CA LEU A 44 -10.68 -4.07 -20.83
C LEU A 44 -9.54 -4.64 -21.69
N GLY A 45 -8.74 -5.56 -21.17
CA GLY A 45 -7.61 -6.14 -21.88
C GLY A 45 -6.42 -5.19 -22.04
N VAL A 46 -6.26 -4.24 -21.11
CA VAL A 46 -5.29 -3.13 -21.20
C VAL A 46 -4.16 -3.25 -20.19
N GLY A 47 -3.05 -2.55 -20.45
CA GLY A 47 -1.89 -2.47 -19.56
C GLY A 47 -2.14 -1.62 -18.30
N LEU A 48 -1.26 -1.72 -17.31
CA LEU A 48 -1.35 -0.92 -16.07
C LEU A 48 -1.12 0.57 -16.31
N GLU A 49 -0.26 0.94 -17.25
CA GLU A 49 -0.05 2.33 -17.65
C GLU A 49 -1.32 2.93 -18.26
N GLU A 50 -2.00 2.18 -19.13
CA GLU A 50 -3.27 2.60 -19.70
C GLU A 50 -4.37 2.71 -18.62
N MET A 51 -4.40 1.80 -17.64
CA MET A 51 -5.31 1.94 -16.49
C MET A 51 -5.06 3.21 -15.68
N LEU A 52 -3.82 3.70 -15.58
CA LEU A 52 -3.53 4.99 -14.92
C LEU A 52 -4.11 6.18 -15.69
N TRP A 53 -4.11 6.14 -17.02
CA TRP A 53 -4.76 7.15 -17.87
C TRP A 53 -6.28 7.06 -17.77
N ILE A 54 -6.84 5.85 -17.86
CA ILE A 54 -8.28 5.61 -17.67
C ILE A 54 -8.74 6.12 -16.31
N THR A 55 -7.93 5.94 -15.27
CA THR A 55 -8.22 6.45 -13.93
C THR A 55 -8.26 7.99 -13.90
N GLU A 56 -7.35 8.64 -14.62
CA GLU A 56 -7.30 10.11 -14.73
C GLU A 56 -8.55 10.69 -15.40
N ASP A 57 -9.02 10.04 -16.47
CA ASP A 57 -10.18 10.51 -17.21
C ASP A 57 -11.51 10.25 -16.47
N ALA A 58 -11.58 9.15 -15.72
CA ALA A 58 -12.83 8.62 -15.18
C ALA A 58 -13.15 9.12 -13.77
N LEU A 59 -12.12 9.38 -12.95
CA LEU A 59 -12.27 9.73 -11.54
C LEU A 59 -11.67 11.11 -11.30
N HIS A 60 -12.45 12.04 -10.76
CA HIS A 60 -11.91 13.34 -10.37
C HIS A 60 -11.08 13.23 -9.08
N PRO A 61 -10.09 14.10 -8.87
CA PRO A 61 -9.20 14.03 -7.71
C PRO A 61 -9.89 14.38 -6.39
N GLU A 62 -10.95 15.19 -6.39
CA GLU A 62 -11.63 15.54 -5.14
C GLU A 62 -12.37 14.33 -4.51
N PRO A 63 -12.52 14.27 -3.17
CA PRO A 63 -13.24 13.19 -2.53
C PRO A 63 -14.71 13.15 -2.95
N TYR A 64 -15.22 11.95 -3.19
CA TYR A 64 -16.61 11.70 -3.55
C TYR A 64 -17.50 11.63 -2.31
N SER A 65 -18.71 12.20 -2.37
CA SER A 65 -19.74 11.96 -1.35
C SER A 65 -20.54 10.67 -1.63
N PRO A 66 -21.22 10.07 -0.62
CA PRO A 66 -22.14 8.96 -0.85
C PRO A 66 -23.21 9.24 -1.91
N GLU A 67 -23.77 10.45 -1.92
CA GLU A 67 -24.80 10.89 -2.88
C GLU A 67 -24.25 10.99 -4.29
N GLU A 68 -23.02 11.48 -4.43
CA GLU A 68 -22.35 11.53 -5.72
C GLU A 68 -22.06 10.13 -6.26
N VAL A 69 -21.52 9.22 -5.43
CA VAL A 69 -21.33 7.81 -5.80
C VAL A 69 -22.65 7.18 -6.26
N CYS A 70 -23.74 7.42 -5.52
CA CYS A 70 -25.08 6.95 -5.87
C CYS A 70 -25.52 7.47 -7.24
N ARG A 71 -25.35 8.77 -7.49
CA ARG A 71 -25.68 9.41 -8.78
C ARG A 71 -24.86 8.82 -9.92
N CYS A 72 -23.54 8.68 -9.73
CA CYS A 72 -22.64 8.09 -10.70
C CYS A 72 -23.05 6.65 -11.02
N LEU A 73 -23.38 5.83 -10.02
CA LEU A 73 -23.77 4.42 -10.21
C LEU A 73 -25.23 4.22 -10.62
N GLY A 74 -26.10 5.21 -10.41
CA GLY A 74 -27.53 5.11 -10.69
C GLY A 74 -28.26 4.22 -9.69
N ILE A 75 -27.89 4.35 -8.41
CA ILE A 75 -28.48 3.60 -7.28
C ILE A 75 -28.94 4.56 -6.19
N SER A 76 -29.76 4.07 -5.26
CA SER A 76 -30.16 4.78 -4.05
C SER A 76 -29.11 4.67 -2.93
N LEU A 77 -29.17 5.58 -1.95
CA LEU A 77 -28.35 5.51 -0.74
C LEU A 77 -28.59 4.20 0.04
N GLN A 78 -29.83 3.71 0.05
CA GLN A 78 -30.18 2.44 0.69
C GLN A 78 -29.47 1.26 0.02
N GLU A 79 -29.42 1.23 -1.31
CA GLU A 79 -28.68 0.20 -2.05
C GLU A 79 -27.17 0.30 -1.81
N LEU A 80 -26.60 1.52 -1.78
CA LEU A 80 -25.20 1.73 -1.43
C LEU A 80 -24.90 1.13 -0.04
N GLN A 81 -25.69 1.51 0.98
CA GLN A 81 -25.51 1.07 2.37
C GLN A 81 -25.70 -0.44 2.58
N THR A 82 -26.67 -1.05 1.90
CA THR A 82 -27.04 -2.46 2.14
C THR A 82 -26.30 -3.45 1.25
N GLN A 83 -25.89 -3.05 0.04
CA GLN A 83 -25.30 -3.97 -0.94
C GLN A 83 -23.79 -3.77 -1.15
N ILE A 84 -23.24 -2.60 -0.80
CA ILE A 84 -21.84 -2.25 -1.11
C ILE A 84 -21.02 -1.97 0.15
N LEU A 85 -21.54 -1.13 1.05
CA LEU A 85 -20.85 -0.76 2.29
C LEU A 85 -20.77 -1.95 3.26
N SER A 86 -19.64 -2.07 3.96
CA SER A 86 -19.53 -2.98 5.11
C SER A 86 -20.04 -2.31 6.39
N PRO A 87 -20.41 -3.07 7.45
CA PRO A 87 -20.97 -2.49 8.67
C PRO A 87 -20.12 -1.39 9.29
N ASN A 88 -18.79 -1.54 9.32
CA ASN A 88 -17.87 -0.55 9.89
C ASN A 88 -17.44 0.56 8.91
N THR A 89 -18.13 0.70 7.77
CA THR A 89 -17.87 1.73 6.75
C THR A 89 -19.14 2.48 6.34
N GLN A 90 -20.27 2.30 7.05
CA GLN A 90 -21.54 2.94 6.69
C GLN A 90 -21.51 4.46 6.88
N ASP A 91 -20.84 4.93 7.93
CA ASP A 91 -20.77 6.34 8.30
C ASP A 91 -19.56 7.07 7.68
N VAL A 92 -18.97 6.51 6.62
CA VAL A 92 -17.83 7.14 5.94
C VAL A 92 -18.35 8.34 5.14
N PRO A 93 -17.92 9.58 5.45
CA PRO A 93 -18.51 10.78 4.85
C PRO A 93 -17.98 11.08 3.45
N ILE A 94 -16.77 10.59 3.12
CA ILE A 94 -16.08 10.88 1.85
C ILE A 94 -15.28 9.67 1.37
N PHE A 95 -15.10 9.54 0.06
CA PHE A 95 -14.33 8.46 -0.57
C PHE A 95 -13.28 9.03 -1.54
N LYS A 96 -11.99 8.70 -1.32
CA LYS A 96 -10.88 9.16 -2.19
C LYS A 96 -10.59 8.16 -3.31
N LEU A 97 -11.56 8.01 -4.21
CA LEU A 97 -11.56 6.96 -5.24
C LEU A 97 -10.37 7.06 -6.20
N TYR A 98 -10.10 8.28 -6.69
CA TYR A 98 -8.99 8.55 -7.61
C TYR A 98 -7.65 8.13 -7.00
N GLN A 99 -7.36 8.59 -5.77
CA GLN A 99 -6.06 8.32 -5.14
C GLN A 99 -5.86 6.83 -4.87
N ARG A 100 -6.93 6.12 -4.48
CA ARG A 100 -6.83 4.68 -4.18
C ARG A 100 -6.60 3.87 -5.46
N ALA A 101 -7.30 4.21 -6.54
CA ALA A 101 -7.07 3.58 -7.85
C ALA A 101 -5.65 3.84 -8.37
N LYS A 102 -5.18 5.10 -8.35
CA LYS A 102 -3.82 5.47 -8.76
C LYS A 102 -2.76 4.73 -7.95
N HIS A 103 -2.94 4.61 -6.63
CA HIS A 103 -2.05 3.82 -5.78
C HIS A 103 -2.01 2.36 -6.24
N VAL A 104 -3.17 1.70 -6.35
CA VAL A 104 -3.25 0.26 -6.64
C VAL A 104 -2.65 -0.10 -7.99
N TYR A 105 -3.01 0.62 -9.07
CA TYR A 105 -2.48 0.31 -10.39
C TYR A 105 -0.97 0.59 -10.48
N SER A 106 -0.50 1.70 -9.89
CA SER A 106 0.94 2.00 -9.89
C SER A 106 1.75 1.05 -9.01
N GLU A 107 1.20 0.59 -7.88
CA GLU A 107 1.85 -0.39 -7.01
C GLU A 107 1.94 -1.77 -7.68
N ALA A 108 0.89 -2.19 -8.39
CA ALA A 108 0.91 -3.41 -9.19
C ALA A 108 2.01 -3.35 -10.27
N ALA A 109 2.18 -2.20 -10.92
CA ALA A 109 3.22 -2.01 -11.94
C ALA A 109 4.61 -2.10 -11.32
N ARG A 110 4.82 -1.47 -10.15
CA ARG A 110 6.09 -1.57 -9.39
C ARG A 110 6.43 -3.02 -9.02
N VAL A 111 5.45 -3.85 -8.66
CA VAL A 111 5.68 -5.27 -8.35
C VAL A 111 6.21 -6.03 -9.58
N LEU A 112 5.59 -5.85 -10.74
CA LEU A 112 6.03 -6.49 -11.98
C LEU A 112 7.43 -6.03 -12.39
N GLN A 113 7.71 -4.73 -12.24
CA GLN A 113 9.02 -4.16 -12.53
C GLN A 113 10.09 -4.66 -11.55
N PHE A 114 9.78 -4.72 -10.25
CA PHE A 114 10.69 -5.25 -9.22
C PHE A 114 11.05 -6.70 -9.54
N LYS A 115 10.06 -7.54 -9.87
CA LYS A 115 10.28 -8.94 -10.29
C LYS A 115 11.17 -9.01 -11.52
N LYS A 116 10.88 -8.22 -12.55
CA LYS A 116 11.66 -8.18 -13.80
C LYS A 116 13.12 -7.84 -13.54
N ILE A 117 13.40 -6.81 -12.73
CA ILE A 117 14.77 -6.41 -12.37
C ILE A 117 15.48 -7.54 -11.61
N CYS A 118 14.79 -8.24 -10.70
CA CYS A 118 15.37 -9.40 -10.02
C CYS A 118 15.70 -10.56 -10.98
N GLU A 119 14.90 -10.75 -12.04
CA GLU A 119 15.10 -11.80 -13.04
C GLU A 119 16.23 -11.46 -14.03
N GLU A 120 16.36 -10.20 -14.43
CA GLU A 120 17.37 -9.72 -15.36
C GLU A 120 18.73 -9.44 -14.70
N ALA A 121 18.71 -9.08 -13.40
CA ALA A 121 19.89 -8.80 -12.58
C ALA A 121 20.93 -7.86 -13.24
N PRO A 122 20.56 -6.64 -13.68
CA PRO A 122 21.51 -5.66 -14.21
C PRO A 122 22.52 -5.20 -13.14
N ASP A 123 23.63 -4.57 -13.56
CA ASP A 123 24.71 -4.13 -12.65
C ASP A 123 24.22 -3.19 -11.53
N ASP A 124 23.20 -2.37 -11.82
CA ASP A 124 22.58 -1.41 -10.90
C ASP A 124 21.32 -1.94 -10.19
N THR A 125 21.09 -3.27 -10.19
CA THR A 125 19.93 -3.95 -9.59
C THR A 125 19.51 -3.34 -8.25
N VAL A 126 20.44 -3.23 -7.29
CA VAL A 126 20.13 -2.79 -5.93
C VAL A 126 19.62 -1.35 -5.91
N GLN A 127 20.13 -0.49 -6.77
CA GLN A 127 19.68 0.90 -6.89
C GLN A 127 18.26 0.94 -7.45
N LEU A 128 18.01 0.26 -8.58
CA LEU A 128 16.70 0.24 -9.25
C LEU A 128 15.60 -0.31 -8.33
N LEU A 129 15.89 -1.41 -7.61
CA LEU A 129 14.96 -1.97 -6.62
C LEU A 129 14.72 -1.00 -5.46
N GLY A 130 15.76 -0.29 -5.01
CA GLY A 130 15.66 0.73 -3.97
C GLY A 130 14.74 1.88 -4.36
N GLU A 131 14.86 2.37 -5.59
CA GLU A 131 13.99 3.41 -6.15
C GLU A 131 12.52 2.97 -6.17
N LEU A 132 12.22 1.74 -6.60
CA LEU A 132 10.86 1.19 -6.58
C LEU A 132 10.29 1.10 -5.16
N MET A 133 11.10 0.69 -4.17
CA MET A 133 10.67 0.68 -2.77
C MET A 133 10.35 2.09 -2.26
N ASN A 134 11.15 3.09 -2.63
CA ASN A 134 10.95 4.47 -2.21
C ASN A 134 9.69 5.07 -2.85
N GLN A 135 9.46 4.81 -4.14
CA GLN A 135 8.23 5.21 -4.85
C GLN A 135 6.99 4.53 -4.24
N SER A 136 7.09 3.25 -3.88
CA SER A 136 6.03 2.54 -3.18
C SER A 136 5.70 3.20 -1.84
N HIS A 137 6.72 3.56 -1.04
CA HIS A 137 6.48 4.25 0.23
C HIS A 137 5.79 5.61 0.04
N ALA A 138 6.26 6.42 -0.90
CA ALA A 138 5.64 7.71 -1.22
C ALA A 138 4.17 7.52 -1.65
N SER A 139 3.89 6.52 -2.48
CA SER A 139 2.52 6.19 -2.87
C SER A 139 1.66 5.73 -1.68
N CYS A 140 2.18 4.90 -0.78
CA CYS A 140 1.49 4.50 0.43
C CYS A 140 1.19 5.69 1.37
N ARG A 141 2.14 6.63 1.49
CA ARG A 141 2.01 7.82 2.33
C ARG A 141 1.03 8.83 1.75
N ASP A 142 1.20 9.18 0.49
CA ASP A 142 0.55 10.34 -0.13
C ASP A 142 -0.75 9.95 -0.86
N MET A 143 -0.76 8.81 -1.56
CA MET A 143 -1.91 8.36 -2.36
C MET A 143 -2.81 7.40 -1.60
N TYR A 144 -2.24 6.46 -0.83
CA TYR A 144 -3.01 5.52 -0.03
C TYR A 144 -3.24 5.97 1.40
N GLU A 145 -2.53 6.99 1.88
CA GLU A 145 -2.67 7.55 3.23
C GLU A 145 -2.69 6.45 4.31
N CYS A 146 -1.75 5.51 4.20
CA CYS A 146 -1.57 4.40 5.14
C CYS A 146 -0.22 4.44 5.88
N SER A 147 0.55 5.52 5.76
CA SER A 147 1.71 5.74 6.62
C SER A 147 1.32 6.36 7.97
N CYS A 148 2.32 6.69 8.78
CA CYS A 148 2.18 7.54 9.97
C CYS A 148 3.51 8.27 10.23
N PRO A 149 3.52 9.34 11.07
CA PRO A 149 4.72 10.14 11.31
C PRO A 149 5.93 9.31 11.76
N GLU A 150 5.70 8.30 12.60
CA GLU A 150 6.74 7.39 13.09
C GLU A 150 7.34 6.54 11.97
N LEU A 151 6.51 6.03 11.05
CA LEU A 151 6.98 5.27 9.90
C LEU A 151 7.77 6.15 8.93
N ASP A 152 7.28 7.36 8.66
CA ASP A 152 7.94 8.31 7.75
C ASP A 152 9.33 8.70 8.29
N GLN A 153 9.40 9.02 9.59
CA GLN A 153 10.66 9.32 10.26
C GLN A 153 11.64 8.14 10.22
N LEU A 154 11.15 6.92 10.49
CA LEU A 154 12.00 5.72 10.47
C LEU A 154 12.51 5.42 9.04
N VAL A 155 11.67 5.59 8.02
CA VAL A 155 12.07 5.42 6.62
C VAL A 155 13.17 6.42 6.24
N ASP A 156 13.03 7.69 6.61
CA ASP A 156 14.03 8.71 6.32
C ASP A 156 15.36 8.46 7.03
N ILE A 157 15.30 8.01 8.30
CA ILE A 157 16.47 7.58 9.07
C ILE A 157 17.16 6.39 8.38
N CYS A 158 16.41 5.37 7.95
CA CYS A 158 16.97 4.22 7.25
C CYS A 158 17.69 4.64 5.96
N ARG A 159 17.08 5.50 5.14
CA ARG A 159 17.71 6.03 3.91
C ARG A 159 18.98 6.80 4.23
N LYS A 160 18.93 7.69 5.23
CA LYS A 160 20.09 8.49 5.66
C LYS A 160 21.29 7.63 6.04
N PHE A 161 21.07 6.46 6.64
CA PHE A 161 22.15 5.59 7.13
C PHE A 161 22.49 4.42 6.20
N GLY A 162 22.07 4.48 4.94
CA GLY A 162 22.60 3.61 3.88
C GLY A 162 21.61 2.64 3.25
N ALA A 163 20.32 2.71 3.59
CA ALA A 163 19.30 1.98 2.84
C ALA A 163 19.13 2.59 1.44
N GLN A 164 19.22 1.74 0.40
CA GLN A 164 18.95 2.10 -0.99
C GLN A 164 17.46 2.27 -1.25
N GLY A 165 16.65 1.45 -0.57
CA GLY A 165 15.19 1.58 -0.54
C GLY A 165 14.68 1.36 0.87
N SER A 166 13.67 2.13 1.29
CA SER A 166 12.98 1.90 2.55
C SER A 166 11.51 2.26 2.44
N ARG A 167 10.65 1.41 3.00
CA ARG A 167 9.19 1.55 2.98
C ARG A 167 8.53 0.89 4.19
N LEU A 168 7.30 1.31 4.50
CA LEU A 168 6.43 0.57 5.41
C LEU A 168 6.15 -0.85 4.89
N THR A 169 5.84 -1.81 5.77
CA THR A 169 5.40 -3.14 5.38
C THR A 169 4.18 -3.59 6.20
N GLY A 170 3.33 -4.42 5.59
CA GLY A 170 2.01 -4.73 6.12
C GLY A 170 0.98 -3.66 5.77
N ALA A 171 -0.01 -3.45 6.65
CA ALA A 171 -1.11 -2.51 6.36
C ALA A 171 -0.73 -1.04 6.54
N GLY A 172 0.30 -0.75 7.35
CA GLY A 172 0.64 0.60 7.76
C GLY A 172 -0.18 1.08 8.97
N TRP A 173 -0.32 2.41 9.12
CA TRP A 173 -0.78 3.10 10.33
C TRP A 173 0.00 2.65 11.58
N GLY A 174 1.33 2.58 11.41
CA GLY A 174 2.28 1.98 12.34
C GLY A 174 2.76 0.59 11.87
N GLY A 175 3.43 -0.13 12.76
CA GLY A 175 4.01 -1.45 12.46
C GLY A 175 5.49 -1.34 12.09
N CYS A 176 5.90 -2.04 11.03
CA CYS A 176 7.30 -2.20 10.65
C CYS A 176 7.63 -1.48 9.34
N THR A 177 8.91 -1.19 9.14
CA THR A 177 9.49 -0.85 7.84
C THR A 177 10.37 -1.99 7.34
N VAL A 178 10.61 -2.03 6.03
CA VAL A 178 11.57 -2.92 5.38
C VAL A 178 12.54 -2.07 4.57
N SER A 179 13.83 -2.35 4.70
CA SER A 179 14.89 -1.56 4.07
C SER A 179 15.87 -2.46 3.32
N LEU A 180 16.21 -2.07 2.10
CA LEU A 180 17.23 -2.71 1.28
C LEU A 180 18.58 -2.04 1.57
N VAL A 181 19.48 -2.77 2.22
CA VAL A 181 20.77 -2.25 2.70
C VAL A 181 21.90 -3.06 2.06
N PRO A 182 22.89 -2.42 1.40
CA PRO A 182 24.10 -3.08 0.93
C PRO A 182 24.85 -3.78 2.07
N ALA A 183 25.43 -4.95 1.80
CA ALA A 183 26.03 -5.80 2.83
C ALA A 183 27.17 -5.10 3.60
N ASP A 184 27.98 -4.30 2.92
CA ASP A 184 29.06 -3.49 3.48
C ASP A 184 28.58 -2.40 4.46
N LYS A 185 27.33 -1.95 4.33
CA LYS A 185 26.73 -0.91 5.18
C LYS A 185 25.95 -1.47 6.36
N LEU A 186 25.70 -2.79 6.42
CA LEU A 186 24.77 -3.38 7.37
C LEU A 186 25.12 -3.08 8.83
N THR A 187 26.38 -3.26 9.23
CA THR A 187 26.82 -3.03 10.62
C THR A 187 26.63 -1.58 11.04
N SER A 188 27.07 -0.63 10.20
CA SER A 188 26.90 0.80 10.47
C SER A 188 25.43 1.23 10.43
N PHE A 189 24.64 0.67 9.52
CA PHE A 189 23.21 0.93 9.39
C PHE A 189 22.48 0.57 10.69
N LEU A 190 22.69 -0.64 11.21
CA LEU A 190 22.03 -1.11 12.42
C LEU A 190 22.37 -0.21 13.63
N ALA A 191 23.66 0.11 13.81
CA ALA A 191 24.11 0.97 14.92
C ALA A 191 23.50 2.38 14.84
N ASN A 192 23.55 3.01 13.66
CA ASN A 192 23.08 4.38 13.48
C ASN A 192 21.56 4.50 13.56
N VAL A 193 20.81 3.54 13.00
CA VAL A 193 19.34 3.52 13.11
C VAL A 193 18.90 3.28 14.55
N HIS A 194 19.57 2.36 15.27
CA HIS A 194 19.34 2.14 16.69
C HIS A 194 19.49 3.44 17.49
N GLN A 195 20.61 4.13 17.31
CA GLN A 195 20.88 5.39 17.98
C GLN A 195 19.89 6.51 17.59
N ALA A 196 19.58 6.65 16.31
CA ALA A 196 18.81 7.79 15.82
C ALA A 196 17.31 7.70 16.10
N TYR A 197 16.75 6.49 16.13
CA TYR A 197 15.30 6.27 16.28
C TYR A 197 14.93 5.62 17.62
N TYR A 198 15.66 4.60 18.05
CA TYR A 198 15.27 3.80 19.21
C TYR A 198 15.84 4.30 20.54
N GLN A 199 17.02 4.93 20.55
CA GLN A 199 17.59 5.52 21.77
C GLN A 199 17.00 6.90 22.14
N ARG A 200 16.36 7.59 21.18
CA ARG A 200 15.81 8.94 21.40
C ARG A 200 14.43 8.96 22.05
N SER A 201 13.72 7.84 22.08
CA SER A 201 12.41 7.80 22.72
C SER A 201 12.58 7.66 24.23
N ASP A 202 12.16 8.66 25.01
CA ASP A 202 11.97 8.64 26.48
C ASP A 202 10.98 7.57 26.99
N ARG A 203 10.63 6.61 26.15
CA ARG A 203 9.82 5.45 26.50
C ARG A 203 10.79 4.39 27.00
N ASN A 204 10.67 3.99 28.27
CA ASN A 204 11.29 2.80 28.87
C ASN A 204 11.01 1.55 28.01
N LEU A 205 11.72 1.42 26.88
CA LEU A 205 11.63 0.30 25.96
C LEU A 205 12.72 -0.67 26.37
N THR A 206 12.38 -1.56 27.29
CA THR A 206 13.15 -2.76 27.61
C THR A 206 13.16 -3.72 26.42
N PHE A 207 13.60 -3.31 25.22
CA PHE A 207 13.53 -4.10 23.98
C PHE A 207 14.57 -3.67 22.92
N GLU A 208 15.85 -3.64 23.28
CA GLU A 208 16.93 -3.17 22.39
C GLU A 208 17.31 -4.14 21.24
N LYS A 209 16.86 -5.41 21.25
CA LYS A 209 17.22 -6.41 20.21
C LYS A 209 16.09 -6.90 19.31
N GLN A 210 14.82 -6.59 19.62
CA GLN A 210 13.68 -7.17 18.89
C GLN A 210 13.10 -6.26 17.81
N SER A 211 13.36 -4.96 17.89
CA SER A 211 12.70 -3.96 17.03
C SER A 211 13.47 -3.64 15.74
N LEU A 212 14.75 -4.03 15.65
CA LEU A 212 15.63 -3.81 14.50
C LEU A 212 16.51 -5.04 14.28
N PHE A 213 16.37 -5.69 13.13
CA PHE A 213 17.11 -6.90 12.80
C PHE A 213 17.26 -7.08 11.29
N ALA A 214 18.30 -7.82 10.87
CA ALA A 214 18.45 -8.28 9.51
C ALA A 214 17.66 -9.58 9.29
N THR A 215 17.17 -9.82 8.07
CA THR A 215 16.40 -11.02 7.74
C THR A 215 16.85 -11.63 6.42
N LYS A 216 16.49 -12.90 6.22
CA LYS A 216 16.64 -13.65 4.95
C LYS A 216 15.35 -14.48 4.72
N PRO A 217 15.05 -14.89 3.48
CA PRO A 217 13.90 -15.74 3.21
C PRO A 217 13.95 -17.03 4.07
N GLY A 218 12.91 -17.25 4.89
CA GLY A 218 12.75 -18.43 5.73
C GLY A 218 11.87 -19.51 5.10
N GLY A 219 11.77 -20.68 5.75
CA GLY A 219 10.87 -21.76 5.35
C GLY A 219 9.38 -21.47 5.65
N GLY A 220 8.51 -22.29 5.07
CA GLY A 220 7.06 -22.25 5.35
C GLY A 220 6.67 -22.97 6.64
N ALA A 221 5.37 -23.15 6.85
CA ALA A 221 4.83 -23.87 8.01
C ALA A 221 5.26 -25.35 8.00
N LEU A 222 5.62 -25.87 9.18
CA LEU A 222 6.07 -27.25 9.39
C LEU A 222 5.38 -27.86 10.62
N VAL A 223 5.22 -29.18 10.60
CA VAL A 223 4.83 -29.97 11.77
C VAL A 223 6.08 -30.68 12.28
N PHE A 224 6.40 -30.50 13.56
CA PHE A 224 7.49 -31.20 14.23
C PHE A 224 6.89 -32.38 15.00
N LEU A 225 7.35 -33.59 14.69
CA LEU A 225 6.97 -34.81 15.39
C LEU A 225 8.17 -35.25 16.24
N GLU A 226 7.92 -35.60 17.51
CA GLU A 226 8.92 -36.28 18.33
C GLU A 226 9.14 -37.70 17.80
N ALA A 227 10.40 -38.13 17.79
CA ALA A 227 10.82 -39.45 17.30
C ALA A 227 10.56 -40.54 18.34
#